data_AF-A0A7S1PHY5-F1
#
_entry.id   AF-A0A7S1PHY5-F1
#
_cell.length_a   1.000
_cell.length_b   1.000
_cell.length_c   1.000
_cell.angle_alpha   90.00
_cell.angle_beta   90.00
_cell.angle_gamma   90.00
#
_symmetry.space_group_name_H-M   'P 1'
#
loop_
_entity.id
_entity.type
_entity.pdbx_description
1 polymer ?
#
loop_
_entity_poly.entity_id
_entity_poly.type
_entity_poly.pdbx_seq_one_letter_code
_entity_poly.pdbx_strand_id
1 'polypeptide(L)'
;MGGSLSSSMHSQIESEFDRVLEIKNRYLKMPKDYLTIDEARQHLKSPLEQYPINFMKLPILFLLDQSLDGKFTKSDLVQFCEKISTVVTDKIVENEFLAEITSYAIMFMWHTITVDVDGFIRWLVRALVLDHRVDVPRYPDVVYVSVDVISVLYDVLDVSMMFEGLNVQQLIDLMQHVGEHEGLMNLSDQELDNVVPARVIRIFSESFVDGFERMMTRLGFVHDNYFSRPREEAGQTKREPALYEIMNRDTASSSDTEDFDSFTDQQEENTDDEEEPSQEL
;
A
#
# COMPACT_ATOMS: atom_id res chain seq x y z
N MET A 1 35.52 10.45 -9.18
CA MET A 1 34.59 11.00 -8.17
C MET A 1 33.37 10.11 -8.22
N GLY A 2 33.24 9.14 -7.30
CA GLY A 2 32.04 8.30 -7.21
C GLY A 2 31.06 8.99 -6.27
N GLY A 3 29.94 9.49 -6.79
CA GLY A 3 28.80 9.79 -5.94
C GLY A 3 28.37 8.49 -5.26
N SER A 4 28.06 8.54 -3.96
CA SER A 4 27.46 7.39 -3.29
C SER A 4 26.16 7.04 -4.02
N LEU A 5 25.95 5.77 -4.32
CA LEU A 5 24.74 5.21 -4.92
C LEU A 5 23.45 5.83 -4.34
N SER A 6 23.42 5.98 -3.00
CA SER A 6 22.34 6.62 -2.26
C SER A 6 22.07 8.05 -2.73
N SER A 7 23.10 8.88 -2.89
CA SER A 7 22.91 10.29 -3.29
C SER A 7 22.27 10.46 -4.68
N SER A 8 22.63 9.59 -5.63
CA SER A 8 22.05 9.61 -6.98
C SER A 8 20.60 9.13 -6.97
N MET A 9 20.33 8.04 -6.25
CA MET A 9 18.99 7.47 -6.12
C MET A 9 18.03 8.44 -5.42
N HIS A 10 18.46 9.08 -4.33
CA HIS A 10 17.66 10.07 -3.59
C HIS A 10 17.24 11.22 -4.50
N SER A 11 18.19 11.85 -5.20
CA SER A 11 17.89 13.01 -6.04
C SER A 11 16.93 12.67 -7.19
N GLN A 12 17.04 11.46 -7.77
CA GLN A 12 16.17 11.04 -8.87
C GLN A 12 14.75 10.73 -8.35
N ILE A 13 14.63 10.03 -7.23
CA ILE A 13 13.34 9.70 -6.62
C ILE A 13 12.62 10.95 -6.12
N GLU A 14 13.32 11.87 -5.46
CA GLU A 14 12.72 13.13 -5.01
C GLU A 14 12.25 13.98 -6.19
N SER A 15 13.06 14.10 -7.24
CA SER A 15 12.69 14.86 -8.44
C SER A 15 11.46 14.27 -9.12
N GLU A 16 11.33 12.94 -9.14
CA GLU A 16 10.18 12.28 -9.73
C GLU A 16 8.93 12.44 -8.88
N PHE A 17 9.06 12.30 -7.55
CA PHE A 17 7.95 12.55 -6.62
C PHE A 17 7.40 13.97 -6.77
N ASP A 18 8.29 14.97 -6.76
CA ASP A 18 7.92 16.37 -6.93
C ASP A 18 7.24 16.61 -8.29
N ARG A 19 7.72 15.97 -9.37
CA ARG A 19 7.10 16.03 -10.70
C ARG A 19 5.68 15.46 -10.70
N VAL A 20 5.46 14.32 -10.07
CA VAL A 20 4.14 13.67 -10.01
C VAL A 20 3.17 14.52 -9.19
N LEU A 21 3.59 14.99 -8.02
CA LEU A 21 2.77 15.88 -7.20
C LEU A 21 2.42 17.18 -7.93
N GLU A 22 3.36 17.79 -8.64
CA GLU A 22 3.09 19.01 -9.42
C GLU A 22 2.00 18.77 -10.47
N ILE A 23 2.06 17.64 -11.19
CA ILE A 23 1.05 17.28 -12.20
C ILE A 23 -0.33 17.10 -11.55
N LYS A 24 -0.40 16.41 -10.42
CA LYS A 24 -1.67 16.13 -9.73
C LYS A 24 -2.27 17.37 -9.10
N ASN A 25 -1.46 18.17 -8.41
CA ASN A 25 -1.90 19.39 -7.73
C ASN A 25 -2.38 20.49 -8.68
N ARG A 26 -2.05 20.43 -9.99
CA ARG A 26 -2.62 21.35 -11.00
C ARG A 26 -4.14 21.23 -11.18
N TYR A 27 -4.72 20.08 -10.84
CA TYR A 27 -6.14 19.79 -11.06
C TYR A 27 -6.96 19.69 -9.77
N LEU A 28 -6.29 19.67 -8.61
CA LEU A 28 -6.95 19.54 -7.31
C LEU A 28 -7.32 20.92 -6.76
N LYS A 29 -8.48 21.00 -6.10
CA LYS A 29 -8.91 22.20 -5.37
C LYS A 29 -7.99 22.48 -4.16
N MET A 30 -7.53 21.42 -3.51
CA MET A 30 -6.60 21.49 -2.38
C MET A 30 -5.35 20.68 -2.74
N PRO A 31 -4.15 21.28 -2.67
CA PRO A 31 -2.93 20.56 -2.95
C PRO A 31 -2.71 19.50 -1.87
N LYS A 32 -2.28 18.30 -2.28
CA LYS A 32 -1.80 17.25 -1.37
C LYS A 32 -0.29 17.09 -1.46
N ASP A 33 0.28 16.57 -0.39
CA ASP A 33 1.71 16.31 -0.20
C ASP A 33 2.06 14.81 -0.22
N TYR A 34 1.08 13.96 -0.59
CA TYR A 34 1.23 12.51 -0.69
C TYR A 34 0.66 11.97 -2.01
N LEU A 35 1.08 10.75 -2.36
CA LEU A 35 0.50 9.94 -3.43
C LEU A 35 -0.35 8.83 -2.84
N THR A 36 -1.44 8.46 -3.52
CA THR A 36 -2.19 7.23 -3.23
C THR A 36 -1.53 6.02 -3.89
N ILE A 37 -1.97 4.80 -3.56
CA ILE A 37 -1.44 3.58 -4.17
C ILE A 37 -1.58 3.57 -5.70
N ASP A 38 -2.72 4.03 -6.22
CA ASP A 38 -2.94 4.11 -7.68
C ASP A 38 -2.03 5.16 -8.33
N GLU A 39 -1.80 6.28 -7.66
CA GLU A 39 -0.93 7.33 -8.18
C GLU A 39 0.55 6.94 -8.15
N ALA A 40 1.01 6.37 -7.04
CA ALA A 40 2.35 5.81 -6.91
C ALA A 40 2.59 4.79 -8.03
N ARG A 41 1.64 3.88 -8.21
CA ARG A 41 1.65 2.85 -9.25
C ARG A 41 1.74 3.43 -10.67
N GLN A 42 0.85 4.35 -11.03
CA GLN A 42 0.77 4.87 -12.40
C GLN A 42 1.93 5.80 -12.77
N HIS A 43 2.40 6.60 -11.80
CA HIS A 43 3.23 7.77 -12.08
C HIS A 43 4.66 7.66 -11.56
N LEU A 44 4.95 6.84 -10.54
CA LEU A 44 6.33 6.49 -10.17
C LEU A 44 6.85 5.43 -11.14
N LYS A 45 6.87 5.77 -12.43
CA LYS A 45 7.57 4.98 -13.43
C LYS A 45 9.05 5.16 -13.16
N SER A 46 9.76 4.07 -12.86
CA SER A 46 11.17 4.07 -12.46
C SER A 46 11.97 5.17 -13.16
N PRO A 47 12.17 6.34 -12.52
CA PRO A 47 12.98 7.43 -13.08
C PRO A 47 14.46 7.04 -13.04
N LEU A 48 14.76 5.99 -12.28
CA LEU A 48 16.05 5.36 -12.19
C LEU A 48 16.21 4.47 -13.42
N GLU A 49 16.63 5.04 -14.55
CA GLU A 49 17.08 4.25 -15.71
C GLU A 49 18.12 3.19 -15.31
N GLN A 50 18.83 3.43 -14.20
CA GLN A 50 19.85 2.57 -13.62
C GLN A 50 19.31 1.55 -12.59
N TYR A 51 18.10 1.75 -12.04
CA TYR A 51 17.55 0.92 -10.95
C TYR A 51 16.05 0.70 -11.14
N PRO A 52 15.63 -0.24 -12.00
CA PRO A 52 14.22 -0.42 -12.40
C PRO A 52 13.28 -0.92 -11.29
N ILE A 53 13.09 -0.14 -10.22
CA ILE A 53 12.24 -0.51 -9.08
C ILE A 53 10.78 -0.56 -9.55
N ASN A 54 10.16 -1.72 -9.35
CA ASN A 54 8.77 -1.93 -9.72
C ASN A 54 7.86 -1.63 -8.52
N PHE A 55 7.39 -0.39 -8.43
CA PHE A 55 6.41 0.06 -7.44
C PHE A 55 5.00 -0.55 -7.64
N MET A 56 4.79 -1.46 -8.60
CA MET A 56 3.54 -2.22 -8.74
C MET A 56 3.44 -3.38 -7.74
N LYS A 57 4.57 -3.81 -7.17
CA LYS A 57 4.60 -5.01 -6.33
C LYS A 57 4.20 -4.66 -4.90
N LEU A 58 3.16 -5.33 -4.38
CA LEU A 58 2.67 -5.13 -3.01
C LEU A 58 3.77 -5.08 -1.94
N PRO A 59 4.77 -5.98 -1.90
CA PRO A 59 5.81 -5.92 -0.87
C PRO A 59 6.64 -4.63 -0.95
N ILE A 60 6.87 -4.09 -2.16
CA ILE A 60 7.62 -2.85 -2.36
C ILE A 60 6.81 -1.66 -1.85
N LEU A 61 5.50 -1.62 -2.17
CA LEU A 61 4.60 -0.58 -1.66
C LEU A 61 4.50 -0.63 -0.14
N PHE A 62 4.39 -1.82 0.43
CA PHE A 62 4.37 -2.02 1.88
C PHE A 62 5.67 -1.57 2.54
N LEU A 63 6.82 -1.91 1.94
CA LEU A 63 8.13 -1.47 2.44
C LEU A 63 8.31 0.05 2.29
N LEU A 64 7.67 0.68 1.30
CA LEU A 64 7.76 2.10 1.02
C LEU A 64 7.04 2.92 2.10
N ASP A 65 5.77 2.61 2.40
CA ASP A 65 4.96 3.31 3.40
C ASP A 65 5.39 2.95 4.83
N GLN A 66 6.21 3.79 5.44
CA GLN A 66 6.73 3.54 6.80
C GLN A 66 5.69 3.78 7.88
N SER A 67 4.75 4.69 7.61
CA SER A 67 3.72 5.10 8.56
C SER A 67 2.54 4.14 8.62
N LEU A 68 2.41 3.26 7.61
CA LEU A 68 1.30 2.33 7.43
C LEU A 68 -0.06 3.04 7.38
N ASP A 69 -0.10 4.26 6.83
CA ASP A 69 -1.31 5.06 6.69
C ASP A 69 -1.88 5.03 5.26
N GLY A 70 -1.23 4.34 4.33
CA GLY A 70 -1.63 4.22 2.93
C GLY A 70 -1.28 5.45 2.08
N LYS A 71 -0.61 6.46 2.65
CA LYS A 71 -0.12 7.65 1.96
C LYS A 71 1.36 7.49 1.68
N PHE A 72 1.76 7.72 0.44
CA PHE A 72 3.17 7.69 0.05
C PHE A 72 3.70 9.13 0.02
N THR A 73 4.42 9.53 1.07
CA THR A 73 4.99 10.88 1.18
C THR A 73 6.42 10.94 0.62
N LYS A 74 6.93 12.16 0.40
CA LYS A 74 8.35 12.35 0.03
C LYS A 74 9.29 11.71 1.06
N SER A 75 8.94 11.81 2.35
CA SER A 75 9.77 11.25 3.42
C SER A 75 9.84 9.74 3.32
N ASP A 76 8.74 9.06 3.00
CA ASP A 76 8.70 7.61 2.80
C ASP A 76 9.66 7.17 1.70
N LEU A 77 9.66 7.89 0.57
CA LEU A 77 10.53 7.59 -0.57
C LEU A 77 12.02 7.78 -0.22
N VAL A 78 12.38 8.81 0.54
CA VAL A 78 13.77 9.02 1.00
C VAL A 78 14.17 7.90 1.97
N GLN A 79 13.33 7.59 2.96
CA GLN A 79 13.61 6.52 3.92
C GLN A 79 13.72 5.15 3.25
N PHE A 80 12.89 4.88 2.25
CA PHE A 80 12.97 3.68 1.42
C PHE A 80 14.31 3.59 0.68
N CYS A 81 14.79 4.70 0.12
CA CYS A 81 16.11 4.75 -0.51
C CYS A 81 17.24 4.46 0.47
N GLU A 82 17.18 5.03 1.67
CA GLU A 82 18.15 4.78 2.73
C GLU A 82 18.16 3.30 3.11
N LYS A 83 16.97 2.71 3.34
CA LYS A 83 16.82 1.27 3.64
C LYS A 83 17.42 0.40 2.54
N ILE A 84 17.09 0.65 1.28
CA ILE A 84 17.65 -0.10 0.14
C ILE A 84 19.17 0.04 0.09
N SER A 85 19.71 1.24 0.31
CA SER A 85 21.16 1.46 0.28
C SER A 85 21.91 0.67 1.36
N THR A 86 21.22 0.26 2.44
CA THR A 86 21.80 -0.60 3.48
C THR A 86 21.76 -2.08 3.13
N VAL A 87 20.82 -2.49 2.28
CA VAL A 87 20.63 -3.88 1.85
C VAL A 87 21.49 -4.17 0.62
N VAL A 88 21.52 -3.26 -0.34
CA VAL A 88 22.22 -3.41 -1.60
C VAL A 88 23.69 -3.01 -1.44
N THR A 89 24.58 -3.99 -1.55
CA THR A 89 26.03 -3.72 -1.60
C THR A 89 26.47 -3.10 -2.94
N ASP A 90 27.53 -2.29 -2.92
CA ASP A 90 28.11 -1.61 -4.10
C ASP A 90 28.57 -2.55 -5.26
N LYS A 91 28.47 -3.87 -5.09
CA LYS A 91 29.00 -4.88 -6.04
C LYS A 91 27.92 -5.62 -6.82
N ILE A 92 26.65 -5.31 -6.60
CA ILE A 92 25.53 -6.06 -7.17
C ILE A 92 25.40 -5.73 -8.66
N VAL A 93 25.26 -6.78 -9.48
CA VAL A 93 24.93 -6.65 -10.90
C VAL A 93 23.50 -6.12 -11.04
N GLU A 94 23.21 -5.24 -11.99
CA GLU A 94 21.87 -4.62 -12.17
C GLU A 94 20.71 -5.64 -12.12
N ASN A 95 20.90 -6.84 -12.68
CA ASN A 95 19.88 -7.90 -12.68
C ASN A 95 19.61 -8.53 -11.30
N GLU A 96 20.61 -8.51 -10.40
CA GLU A 96 20.49 -9.03 -9.04
C GLU A 96 19.84 -8.00 -8.10
N PHE A 97 19.99 -6.71 -8.40
CA PHE A 97 19.44 -5.60 -7.60
C PHE A 97 17.93 -5.72 -7.38
N LEU A 98 17.17 -5.96 -8.45
CA LEU A 98 15.71 -6.10 -8.33
C LEU A 98 15.30 -7.34 -7.54
N ALA A 99 15.98 -8.45 -7.79
CA ALA A 99 15.69 -9.70 -7.08
C ALA A 99 15.96 -9.56 -5.59
N GLU A 100 17.04 -8.87 -5.22
CA GLU A 100 17.44 -8.64 -3.83
C GLU A 100 16.47 -7.73 -3.09
N ILE A 101 16.11 -6.57 -3.67
CA ILE A 101 15.13 -5.66 -3.07
C ILE A 101 13.76 -6.33 -2.96
N THR A 102 13.31 -7.02 -4.01
CA THR A 102 12.02 -7.71 -3.98
C THR A 102 12.01 -8.80 -2.91
N SER A 103 13.10 -9.57 -2.79
CA SER A 103 13.23 -10.60 -1.75
C SER A 103 13.23 -9.99 -0.36
N TYR A 104 13.97 -8.90 -0.15
CA TYR A 104 14.00 -8.17 1.11
C TYR A 104 12.60 -7.66 1.50
N ALA A 105 11.89 -7.04 0.55
CA ALA A 105 10.55 -6.52 0.75
C ALA A 105 9.53 -7.63 1.07
N ILE A 106 9.60 -8.78 0.38
CA ILE A 106 8.77 -9.96 0.68
C ILE A 106 9.05 -10.45 2.10
N MET A 107 10.31 -10.53 2.50
CA MET A 107 10.69 -10.99 3.84
C MET A 107 10.26 -10.01 4.93
N PHE A 108 10.35 -8.70 4.67
CA PHE A 108 9.87 -7.66 5.58
C PHE A 108 8.34 -7.73 5.75
N MET A 109 7.60 -7.84 4.65
CA MET A 109 6.15 -8.00 4.65
C MET A 109 5.74 -9.28 5.37
N TRP A 110 6.39 -10.41 5.07
CA TRP A 110 6.17 -11.68 5.76
C TRP A 110 6.34 -11.53 7.27
N HIS A 111 7.47 -10.98 7.71
CA HIS A 111 7.72 -10.78 9.13
C HIS A 111 6.61 -9.95 9.79
N THR A 112 6.19 -8.88 9.13
CA THR A 112 5.14 -8.01 9.67
C THR A 112 3.81 -8.74 9.78
N ILE A 113 3.42 -9.50 8.76
CA ILE A 113 2.22 -10.36 8.80
C ILE A 113 2.30 -11.33 9.98
N THR A 114 3.44 -11.99 10.21
CA THR A 114 3.56 -12.95 11.33
C THR A 114 3.45 -12.33 12.72
N VAL A 115 3.68 -11.03 12.84
CA VAL A 115 3.64 -10.30 14.12
C VAL A 115 2.29 -9.61 14.31
N ASP A 116 1.76 -8.99 13.25
CA ASP A 116 0.55 -8.18 13.28
C ASP A 116 -0.22 -8.31 11.95
N VAL A 117 -0.92 -9.43 11.79
CA VAL A 117 -1.79 -9.72 10.64
C VAL A 117 -2.86 -8.63 10.47
N ASP A 118 -3.50 -8.22 11.56
CA ASP A 118 -4.59 -7.25 11.54
C ASP A 118 -4.09 -5.85 11.13
N GLY A 119 -2.90 -5.46 11.59
CA GLY A 119 -2.23 -4.23 11.17
C GLY A 119 -1.95 -4.22 9.67
N PHE A 120 -1.42 -5.31 9.12
CA PHE A 120 -1.20 -5.44 7.68
C PHE A 120 -2.51 -5.35 6.87
N ILE A 121 -3.56 -6.06 7.29
CA ILE A 121 -4.87 -6.03 6.62
C ILE A 121 -5.47 -4.62 6.66
N ARG A 122 -5.40 -3.96 7.82
CA ARG A 122 -5.86 -2.58 8.00
C ARG A 122 -5.13 -1.63 7.06
N TRP A 123 -3.81 -1.74 6.98
CA TRP A 123 -2.99 -0.97 6.05
C TRP A 123 -3.43 -1.20 4.60
N LEU A 124 -3.57 -2.46 4.17
CA LEU A 124 -3.92 -2.79 2.79
C LEU A 124 -5.28 -2.21 2.40
N VAL A 125 -6.29 -2.36 3.27
CA VAL A 125 -7.62 -1.78 3.06
C VAL A 125 -7.53 -0.25 3.00
N ARG A 126 -6.81 0.38 3.93
CA ARG A 126 -6.64 1.84 3.97
C ARG A 126 -5.97 2.36 2.69
N ALA A 127 -4.86 1.75 2.27
CA ALA A 127 -4.12 2.15 1.07
C ALA A 127 -4.96 2.08 -0.20
N LEU A 128 -5.88 1.11 -0.29
CA LEU A 128 -6.77 0.94 -1.45
C LEU A 128 -8.00 1.86 -1.42
N VAL A 129 -8.56 2.12 -0.24
CA VAL A 129 -9.80 2.89 -0.08
C VAL A 129 -9.53 4.41 -0.08
N LEU A 130 -8.31 4.83 0.27
CA LEU A 130 -7.91 6.23 0.34
C LEU A 130 -8.22 6.99 -0.97
N ASP A 131 -8.94 8.12 -0.87
CA ASP A 131 -9.43 8.95 -1.99
C ASP A 131 -10.42 8.28 -2.97
N HIS A 132 -10.85 7.04 -2.74
CA HIS A 132 -11.75 6.29 -3.63
C HIS A 132 -13.13 5.96 -3.05
N ARG A 133 -13.46 6.58 -1.90
CA ARG A 133 -14.78 6.44 -1.29
C ARG A 133 -15.87 7.00 -2.21
N VAL A 134 -16.96 6.26 -2.33
CA VAL A 134 -18.17 6.66 -3.04
C VAL A 134 -19.31 6.69 -2.04
N ASP A 135 -19.95 7.85 -1.88
CA ASP A 135 -21.12 7.97 -1.03
C ASP A 135 -22.35 7.50 -1.80
N VAL A 136 -23.09 6.54 -1.22
CA VAL A 136 -24.33 6.03 -1.78
C VAL A 136 -25.46 6.41 -0.83
N PRO A 137 -26.26 7.47 -1.11
CA PRO A 137 -27.22 8.03 -0.15
C PRO A 137 -28.25 7.02 0.39
N ARG A 138 -28.58 5.99 -0.38
CA ARG A 138 -29.51 4.93 0.00
C ARG A 138 -28.96 3.99 1.09
N TYR A 139 -27.64 3.91 1.22
CA TYR A 139 -26.93 3.02 2.14
C TYR A 139 -25.87 3.81 2.91
N PRO A 140 -26.27 4.79 3.75
CA PRO A 140 -25.34 5.71 4.41
C PRO A 140 -24.38 5.02 5.39
N ASP A 141 -24.77 3.86 5.93
CA ASP A 141 -23.98 3.09 6.90
C ASP A 141 -22.90 2.20 6.24
N VAL A 142 -22.84 2.15 4.91
CA VAL A 142 -21.92 1.29 4.17
C VAL A 142 -20.96 2.15 3.38
N VAL A 143 -19.66 2.00 3.64
CA VAL A 143 -18.62 2.65 2.85
C VAL A 143 -18.41 1.86 1.56
N TYR A 144 -18.70 2.49 0.44
CA TYR A 144 -18.45 1.95 -0.89
C TYR A 144 -17.19 2.54 -1.51
N VAL A 145 -16.58 1.78 -2.42
CA VAL A 145 -15.51 2.27 -3.28
C VAL A 145 -15.81 1.97 -4.75
N SER A 146 -15.22 2.76 -5.65
CA SER A 146 -15.28 2.51 -7.10
C SER A 146 -14.68 1.14 -7.44
N VAL A 147 -15.24 0.49 -8.46
CA VAL A 147 -14.65 -0.73 -9.08
C VAL A 147 -13.23 -0.52 -9.60
N ASP A 148 -12.80 0.72 -9.83
CA ASP A 148 -11.41 1.04 -10.17
C ASP A 148 -10.43 0.58 -9.09
N VAL A 149 -10.84 0.64 -7.81
CA VAL A 149 -10.04 0.14 -6.68
C VAL A 149 -9.81 -1.36 -6.80
N ILE A 150 -10.79 -2.09 -7.33
CA ILE A 150 -10.66 -3.54 -7.54
C ILE A 150 -9.67 -3.83 -8.68
N SER A 151 -9.59 -2.96 -9.68
CA SER A 151 -8.56 -3.05 -10.73
C SER A 151 -7.17 -2.81 -10.15
N VAL A 152 -7.03 -1.84 -9.25
CA VAL A 152 -5.76 -1.58 -8.54
C VAL A 152 -5.38 -2.79 -7.67
N LEU A 153 -6.32 -3.33 -6.90
CA LEU A 153 -6.14 -4.54 -6.09
C LEU A 153 -5.70 -5.74 -6.96
N TYR A 154 -6.36 -5.94 -8.10
CA TYR A 154 -6.07 -7.01 -9.05
C TYR A 154 -4.61 -6.95 -9.54
N ASP A 155 -4.14 -5.75 -9.88
CA ASP A 155 -2.79 -5.52 -10.39
C ASP A 155 -1.73 -5.61 -9.27
N VAL A 156 -1.99 -4.98 -8.12
CA VAL A 156 -1.05 -4.93 -6.98
C VAL A 156 -0.78 -6.31 -6.40
N LEU A 157 -1.83 -7.16 -6.34
CA LEU A 157 -1.72 -8.54 -5.85
C LEU A 157 -1.35 -9.54 -6.94
N ASP A 158 -1.20 -9.09 -8.19
CA ASP A 158 -0.89 -9.94 -9.34
C ASP A 158 -1.86 -11.14 -9.47
N VAL A 159 -3.16 -10.86 -9.27
CA VAL A 159 -4.23 -11.89 -9.23
C VAL A 159 -4.23 -12.72 -10.51
N SER A 160 -3.93 -12.08 -11.65
CA SER A 160 -3.82 -12.74 -12.96
C SER A 160 -2.80 -13.89 -12.98
N MET A 161 -1.71 -13.73 -12.23
CA MET A 161 -0.65 -14.72 -12.13
C MET A 161 -1.00 -15.84 -11.14
N MET A 162 -1.78 -15.53 -10.11
CA MET A 162 -2.21 -16.50 -9.09
C MET A 162 -3.38 -17.38 -9.56
N PHE A 163 -4.29 -16.82 -10.35
CA PHE A 163 -5.52 -17.49 -10.78
C PHE A 163 -5.63 -17.45 -12.31
N GLU A 164 -5.12 -18.50 -12.95
CA GLU A 164 -5.16 -18.61 -14.41
C GLU A 164 -6.61 -18.52 -14.91
N GLY A 165 -6.88 -17.52 -15.76
CA GLY A 165 -8.18 -17.31 -16.39
C GLY A 165 -9.16 -16.43 -15.61
N LEU A 166 -8.81 -15.98 -14.40
CA LEU A 166 -9.60 -14.98 -13.67
C LEU A 166 -9.21 -13.58 -14.15
N ASN A 167 -10.11 -12.88 -14.82
CA ASN A 167 -9.92 -11.49 -15.24
C ASN A 167 -10.51 -10.49 -14.21
N VAL A 168 -10.20 -9.20 -14.39
CA VAL A 168 -10.63 -8.14 -13.47
C VAL A 168 -12.15 -8.04 -13.32
N GLN A 169 -12.92 -8.22 -14.41
CA GLN A 169 -14.39 -8.17 -14.35
C GLN A 169 -14.93 -9.32 -13.51
N GLN A 170 -14.39 -10.52 -13.68
CA GLN A 170 -14.80 -11.67 -12.87
C GLN A 170 -14.46 -11.48 -11.39
N LEU A 171 -13.36 -10.79 -11.07
CA LEU A 171 -13.05 -10.42 -9.68
C LEU A 171 -14.05 -9.40 -9.14
N ILE A 172 -14.42 -8.38 -9.91
CA ILE A 172 -15.45 -7.40 -9.54
C ILE A 172 -16.77 -8.11 -9.27
N ASP A 173 -17.24 -8.95 -10.20
CA ASP A 173 -18.49 -9.70 -10.07
C ASP A 173 -18.47 -10.57 -8.81
N LEU A 174 -17.35 -11.24 -8.54
CA LEU A 174 -17.16 -12.04 -7.32
C LEU A 174 -17.28 -11.19 -6.06
N MET A 175 -16.63 -10.02 -6.01
CA MET A 175 -16.67 -9.15 -4.84
C MET A 175 -18.07 -8.54 -4.64
N GLN A 176 -18.77 -8.18 -5.71
CA GLN A 176 -20.15 -7.72 -5.64
C GLN A 176 -21.09 -8.83 -5.13
N HIS A 177 -20.91 -10.07 -5.58
CA HIS A 177 -21.67 -11.22 -5.04
C HIS A 177 -21.37 -11.48 -3.56
N VAL A 178 -20.12 -11.33 -3.11
CA VAL A 178 -19.79 -11.40 -1.68
C VAL A 178 -20.49 -10.27 -0.93
N GLY A 179 -20.51 -9.05 -1.47
CA GLY A 179 -21.24 -7.92 -0.89
C GLY A 179 -22.74 -8.20 -0.74
N GLU A 180 -23.38 -8.80 -1.75
CA GLU A 180 -24.79 -9.20 -1.70
C GLU A 180 -25.03 -10.31 -0.66
N HIS A 181 -24.15 -11.30 -0.60
CA HIS A 181 -24.22 -12.38 0.39
C HIS A 181 -24.10 -11.87 1.83
N GLU A 182 -23.21 -10.90 2.06
CA GLU A 182 -23.05 -10.23 3.37
C GLU A 182 -24.18 -9.24 3.70
N GLY A 183 -25.16 -9.08 2.81
CA GLY A 183 -26.27 -8.13 2.98
C GLY A 183 -25.84 -6.67 2.94
N LEU A 184 -24.67 -6.38 2.35
CA LEU A 184 -24.11 -5.03 2.25
C LEU A 184 -24.55 -4.29 1.00
N MET A 185 -24.98 -5.01 -0.04
CA MET A 185 -25.48 -4.44 -1.29
C MET A 185 -26.57 -5.33 -1.91
N ASN A 186 -27.28 -4.81 -2.91
CA ASN A 186 -28.28 -5.56 -3.69
C ASN A 186 -27.95 -5.42 -5.18
N LEU A 187 -27.65 -6.52 -5.88
CA LEU A 187 -27.23 -6.47 -7.30
C LEU A 187 -28.37 -6.11 -8.26
N SER A 188 -29.62 -6.06 -7.78
CA SER A 188 -30.74 -5.53 -8.56
C SER A 188 -30.78 -3.99 -8.54
N ASP A 189 -29.97 -3.33 -7.72
CA ASP A 189 -29.92 -1.88 -7.56
C ASP A 189 -28.86 -1.26 -8.46
N GLN A 190 -29.28 -0.52 -9.49
CA GLN A 190 -28.39 0.05 -10.52
C GLN A 190 -27.39 1.07 -9.97
N GLU A 191 -27.67 1.71 -8.82
CA GLU A 191 -26.72 2.61 -8.16
C GLU A 191 -25.46 1.86 -7.68
N LEU A 192 -25.55 0.54 -7.53
CA LEU A 192 -24.50 -0.31 -6.98
C LEU A 192 -23.66 -1.02 -8.06
N ASP A 193 -23.98 -0.83 -9.35
CA ASP A 193 -23.33 -1.52 -10.47
C ASP A 193 -21.81 -1.25 -10.55
N ASN A 194 -21.38 -0.05 -10.16
CA ASN A 194 -19.99 0.41 -10.30
C ASN A 194 -19.27 0.58 -8.96
N VAL A 195 -19.78 -0.05 -7.90
CA VAL A 195 -19.18 0.03 -6.57
C VAL A 195 -19.08 -1.33 -5.88
N VAL A 196 -18.18 -1.40 -4.90
CA VAL A 196 -18.00 -2.54 -4.00
C VAL A 196 -17.91 -2.03 -2.56
N PRO A 197 -18.55 -2.68 -1.58
CA PRO A 197 -18.38 -2.31 -0.17
C PRO A 197 -16.92 -2.50 0.28
N ALA A 198 -16.33 -1.52 0.97
CA ALA A 198 -14.97 -1.59 1.49
C ALA A 198 -14.75 -2.79 2.43
N ARG A 199 -15.81 -3.22 3.14
CA ARG A 199 -15.78 -4.43 3.98
C ARG A 199 -15.50 -5.70 3.18
N VAL A 200 -15.92 -5.78 1.92
CA VAL A 200 -15.61 -6.92 1.05
C VAL A 200 -14.11 -6.96 0.72
N ILE A 201 -13.47 -5.80 0.53
CA ILE A 201 -12.01 -5.72 0.34
C ILE A 201 -11.29 -6.27 1.57
N ARG A 202 -11.77 -5.97 2.79
CA ARG A 202 -11.22 -6.55 4.02
C ARG A 202 -11.32 -8.08 4.05
N ILE A 203 -12.51 -8.63 3.77
CA ILE A 203 -12.73 -10.10 3.73
C ILE A 203 -11.80 -10.76 2.70
N PHE A 204 -11.65 -10.12 1.53
CA PHE A 204 -10.72 -10.58 0.51
C PHE A 204 -9.27 -10.55 1.01
N SER A 205 -8.85 -9.45 1.64
CA SER A 205 -7.50 -9.30 2.22
C SER A 205 -7.19 -10.33 3.29
N GLU A 206 -8.15 -10.65 4.18
CA GLU A 206 -8.04 -11.73 5.16
C GLU A 206 -7.76 -13.09 4.47
N SER A 207 -8.52 -13.39 3.42
CA SER A 207 -8.35 -14.62 2.63
C SER A 207 -7.02 -14.65 1.88
N PHE A 208 -6.58 -13.50 1.36
CA PHE A 208 -5.28 -13.34 0.71
C PHE A 208 -4.13 -13.62 1.69
N VAL A 209 -4.19 -13.06 2.91
CA VAL A 209 -3.16 -13.27 3.93
C VAL A 209 -3.08 -14.74 4.36
N ASP A 210 -4.21 -15.42 4.59
CA ASP A 210 -4.21 -16.88 4.89
C ASP A 210 -3.57 -17.69 3.73
N GLY A 211 -3.88 -17.32 2.48
CA GLY A 211 -3.23 -17.90 1.31
C GLY A 211 -1.71 -17.68 1.29
N PHE A 212 -1.29 -16.45 1.55
CA PHE A 212 0.11 -16.05 1.61
C PHE A 212 0.87 -16.78 2.72
N GLU A 213 0.30 -16.87 3.93
CA GLU A 213 0.87 -17.61 5.06
C GLU A 213 1.10 -19.08 4.75
N ARG A 214 0.10 -19.74 4.15
CA ARG A 214 0.22 -21.14 3.73
C ARG A 214 1.29 -21.33 2.67
N MET A 215 1.40 -20.40 1.72
CA MET A 215 2.44 -20.42 0.70
C MET A 215 3.84 -20.29 1.33
N MET A 216 4.05 -19.29 2.18
CA MET A 216 5.34 -19.06 2.85
C MET A 216 5.73 -20.24 3.74
N THR A 217 4.78 -20.81 4.47
CA THR A 217 5.00 -22.01 5.28
C THR A 217 5.43 -23.21 4.43
N ARG A 218 4.79 -23.42 3.26
CA ARG A 218 5.16 -24.50 2.32
C ARG A 218 6.54 -24.32 1.72
N LEU A 219 6.99 -23.09 1.52
CA LEU A 219 8.35 -22.77 1.10
C LEU A 219 9.39 -22.98 2.21
N GLY A 220 8.96 -23.33 3.42
CA GLY A 220 9.83 -23.62 4.56
C GLY A 220 10.08 -22.42 5.47
N PHE A 221 9.36 -21.31 5.28
CA PHE A 221 9.42 -20.17 6.20
C PHE A 221 8.58 -20.45 7.44
N VAL A 222 9.23 -20.62 8.59
CA VAL A 222 8.58 -20.83 9.90
C VAL A 222 8.65 -19.54 10.73
N HIS A 223 7.56 -19.23 11.46
CA HIS A 223 7.41 -17.98 12.23
C HIS A 223 8.53 -17.71 13.25
N ASP A 224 9.20 -18.73 13.79
CA ASP A 224 10.02 -18.57 15.01
C ASP A 224 11.54 -18.37 14.84
N ASN A 225 12.12 -18.34 13.62
CA ASN A 225 13.57 -18.57 13.49
C ASN A 225 14.43 -17.60 12.67
N TYR A 226 13.86 -16.59 11.99
CA TYR A 226 14.68 -15.76 11.09
C TYR A 226 15.41 -14.60 11.79
N PHE A 227 14.84 -14.09 12.88
CA PHE A 227 15.35 -12.89 13.55
C PHE A 227 15.89 -13.13 14.97
N SER A 228 15.51 -14.24 15.59
CA SER A 228 15.86 -14.57 16.98
C SER A 228 17.11 -15.44 17.13
N ARG A 229 17.90 -15.69 16.07
CA ARG A 229 19.19 -16.40 16.20
C ARG A 229 20.34 -15.38 16.31
N PRO A 230 20.96 -15.24 17.49
CA PRO A 230 22.27 -14.61 17.58
C PRO A 230 23.24 -15.40 16.70
N ARG A 231 23.81 -14.75 15.70
CA ARG A 231 24.79 -15.34 14.78
C ARG A 231 26.14 -15.45 15.49
N GLU A 232 26.21 -16.22 16.57
CA GLU A 232 27.39 -16.27 17.44
C GLU A 232 28.53 -17.18 16.94
N GLU A 233 28.39 -17.92 15.84
CA GLU A 233 29.42 -18.91 15.42
C GLU A 233 29.87 -18.84 13.95
N ALA A 234 29.81 -17.68 13.30
CA ALA A 234 30.50 -17.46 12.03
C ALA A 234 31.67 -16.50 12.25
N GLY A 235 32.89 -17.07 12.29
CA GLY A 235 34.13 -16.36 12.58
C GLY A 235 34.31 -15.02 11.84
N GLN A 236 34.70 -14.02 12.63
CA GLN A 236 35.34 -12.75 12.27
C GLN A 236 35.60 -12.49 10.77
N THR A 237 34.56 -12.06 10.06
CA THR A 237 34.73 -11.14 8.93
C THR A 237 33.80 -9.95 9.13
N LYS A 238 34.44 -8.77 9.26
CA LYS A 238 33.92 -7.39 9.19
C LYS A 238 32.39 -7.23 9.31
N ARG A 239 31.99 -6.67 10.46
CA ARG A 239 30.61 -6.34 10.86
C ARG A 239 29.86 -5.52 9.81
N GLU A 240 28.78 -6.09 9.26
CA GLU A 240 27.60 -5.37 8.79
C GLU A 240 26.57 -5.33 9.94
N PRO A 241 25.78 -4.24 10.10
CA PRO A 241 24.68 -4.20 11.06
C PRO A 241 23.63 -5.26 10.70
N ALA A 242 23.12 -5.97 11.69
CA ALA A 242 22.09 -6.98 11.48
C ALA A 242 20.78 -6.31 11.02
N LEU A 243 20.10 -6.89 10.03
CA LEU A 243 18.77 -6.44 9.57
C LEU A 243 17.78 -6.27 10.74
N TYR A 244 17.95 -7.06 11.80
CA TYR A 244 17.20 -6.97 13.05
C TYR A 244 17.40 -5.65 13.84
N GLU A 245 18.61 -5.08 13.84
CA GLU A 245 18.90 -3.80 14.52
C GLU A 245 18.35 -2.60 13.75
N ILE A 246 18.19 -2.74 12.43
CA ILE A 246 17.55 -1.72 11.58
C ILE A 246 16.03 -1.75 11.77
N MET A 247 15.42 -2.94 11.86
CA MET A 247 13.97 -3.08 11.95
C MET A 247 13.37 -2.76 13.34
N ASN A 248 14.12 -2.96 14.44
CA ASN A 248 13.62 -2.72 15.81
C ASN A 248 13.86 -1.30 16.35
N ARG A 249 14.50 -0.42 15.58
CA ARG A 249 14.69 0.98 16.01
C ARG A 249 13.44 1.84 15.82
N ASP A 250 12.55 1.45 14.90
CA ASP A 250 11.46 2.31 14.44
C ASP A 250 10.05 1.85 14.91
N THR A 251 9.90 0.61 15.39
CA THR A 251 8.59 0.05 15.79
C THR A 251 8.16 0.36 17.22
N ALA A 252 8.99 1.08 18.00
CA ALA A 252 8.71 1.40 19.40
C ALA A 252 8.09 2.80 19.60
N SER A 253 7.08 3.18 18.80
CA SER A 253 6.30 4.41 19.05
C SER A 253 5.04 4.51 18.18
N SER A 254 4.02 3.67 18.43
CA SER A 254 2.64 4.00 18.03
C SER A 254 1.67 3.09 18.76
N SER A 255 0.93 3.64 19.71
CA SER A 255 -0.19 2.98 20.38
C SER A 255 -1.45 3.83 20.21
N ASP A 256 -1.78 4.17 18.96
CA ASP A 256 -3.05 4.80 18.62
C ASP A 256 -3.90 3.77 17.86
N THR A 257 -4.67 3.01 18.62
CA THR A 257 -5.73 2.15 18.09
C THR A 257 -6.92 3.02 17.72
N GLU A 258 -6.89 3.61 16.53
CA GLU A 258 -8.12 4.15 15.92
C GLU A 258 -8.94 2.99 15.35
N ASP A 259 -10.16 2.86 15.87
CA ASP A 259 -11.15 1.88 15.44
C ASP A 259 -11.57 2.21 14.00
N PHE A 260 -11.43 1.24 13.11
CA PHE A 260 -11.89 1.35 11.72
C PHE A 260 -13.41 1.63 11.64
N ASP A 261 -14.16 1.29 12.70
CA ASP A 261 -15.59 1.60 12.84
C ASP A 261 -15.87 3.09 13.15
N SER A 262 -14.86 3.93 13.44
CA SER A 262 -15.05 5.37 13.70
C SER A 262 -14.86 6.27 12.47
N PHE A 263 -14.71 5.72 11.27
CA PHE A 263 -14.53 6.48 10.03
C PHE A 263 -15.79 7.23 9.54
N THR A 264 -16.87 7.22 10.30
CA THR A 264 -18.15 7.89 9.98
C THR A 264 -18.27 9.34 10.47
N ASP A 265 -17.33 9.88 11.28
CA ASP A 265 -17.55 11.15 12.01
C ASP A 265 -16.72 12.37 11.58
N GLN A 266 -16.26 12.46 10.32
CA GLN A 266 -15.65 13.69 9.79
C GLN A 266 -16.30 14.16 8.48
N GLN A 267 -17.56 14.59 8.55
CA GLN A 267 -18.12 15.59 7.65
C GLN A 267 -18.53 16.79 8.49
N GLU A 268 -17.64 17.78 8.62
CA GLU A 268 -18.00 19.09 9.16
C GLU A 268 -18.98 19.78 8.19
N GLU A 269 -20.12 20.17 8.74
CA GLU A 269 -21.12 21.04 8.13
C GLU A 269 -20.47 22.34 7.61
N ASN A 270 -20.28 22.46 6.30
CA ASN A 270 -20.26 23.75 5.63
C ASN A 270 -21.67 24.01 5.09
N THR A 271 -22.57 24.43 5.98
CA THR A 271 -23.79 25.13 5.57
C THR A 271 -23.41 26.58 5.26
N ASP A 272 -23.07 26.84 4.00
CA ASP A 272 -23.08 28.21 3.46
C ASP A 272 -24.56 28.64 3.33
N ASP A 273 -24.98 29.53 4.23
CA ASP A 273 -26.23 30.27 4.16
C ASP A 273 -26.23 31.16 2.90
N GLU A 274 -26.87 30.70 1.82
CA GLU A 274 -27.24 31.57 0.70
C GLU A 274 -28.43 32.45 1.11
N GLU A 275 -28.15 33.70 1.51
CA GLU A 275 -29.16 34.76 1.64
C GLU A 275 -29.80 35.06 0.27
N GLU A 276 -31.09 34.76 0.12
CA GLU A 276 -31.90 35.19 -1.02
C GLU A 276 -32.01 36.74 -1.09
N PRO A 277 -31.77 37.39 -2.24
CA PRO A 277 -32.04 38.80 -2.40
C PRO A 277 -33.54 39.02 -2.55
N SER A 278 -34.12 39.68 -1.55
CA SER A 278 -35.51 40.17 -1.56
C SER A 278 -35.74 41.09 -2.76
N GLN A 279 -36.74 40.75 -3.58
CA GLN A 279 -37.25 41.61 -4.65
C GLN A 279 -38.07 42.75 -4.05
N GLU A 280 -37.66 44.00 -4.29
CA GLU A 280 -38.51 45.18 -4.07
C GLU A 280 -39.41 45.42 -5.30
N LEU A 281 -40.67 45.73 -4.99
CA LEU A 281 -41.79 46.11 -5.86
C LEU A 281 -41.67 47.55 -6.40
#